data_AF-A0A1M3FJ44-F1
#
_entry.id   AF-A0A1M3FJ44-F1
#
_cell.length_a   1.000
_cell.length_b   1.000
_cell.length_c   1.000
_cell.angle_alpha   90.00
_cell.angle_beta   90.00
_cell.angle_gamma   90.00
#
_symmetry.space_group_name_H-M   'P 1'
#
loop_
_entity.id
_entity.type
_entity.pdbx_description
1 polymer ?
#
loop_
_entity_poly.entity_id
_entity_poly.type
_entity_poly.pdbx_seq_one_letter_code
_entity_poly.pdbx_strand_id
1 'polypeptide(L)'
;MATPHAPSPKVNITRTERFSRVIVGSAGIVGGVLLLAGAHSVLAVVLEVLLILAGVDLLVTGARGHCPLYAKLGYVPAALAHPMPKRPGR
;
A
#
# COMPACT_ATOMS: atom_id res chain seq x y z
N MET A 1 -29.00 20.70 -17.27
CA MET A 1 -28.64 21.18 -15.93
C MET A 1 -27.59 20.23 -15.39
N ALA A 2 -26.31 20.57 -15.54
CA ALA A 2 -25.19 19.68 -15.23
C ALA A 2 -24.97 19.62 -13.71
N THR A 3 -24.94 18.42 -13.16
CA THR A 3 -24.63 18.16 -11.75
C THR A 3 -23.16 18.51 -11.46
N PRO A 4 -22.84 19.16 -10.34
CA PRO A 4 -21.45 19.29 -9.89
C PRO A 4 -20.98 17.90 -9.46
N HIS A 5 -20.20 17.23 -10.31
CA HIS A 5 -19.47 16.03 -9.89
C HIS A 5 -18.40 16.48 -8.89
N ALA A 6 -18.60 16.15 -7.62
CA ALA A 6 -17.57 16.32 -6.60
C ALA A 6 -16.33 15.52 -7.04
N PRO A 7 -15.11 16.11 -6.98
CA PRO A 7 -13.91 15.41 -7.39
C PRO A 7 -13.68 14.17 -6.52
N SER A 8 -13.47 13.02 -7.17
CA SER A 8 -13.18 11.76 -6.49
C SER A 8 -11.92 11.90 -5.64
N PRO A 9 -11.92 11.44 -4.35
CA PRO A 9 -10.73 11.49 -3.51
C PRO A 9 -9.57 10.74 -4.16
N LYS A 10 -8.44 11.42 -4.38
CA LYS A 10 -7.31 10.91 -5.19
C LYS A 10 -6.47 9.80 -4.52
N VAL A 11 -6.64 9.50 -3.23
CA VAL A 11 -5.80 8.51 -2.50
C VAL A 11 -6.58 7.83 -1.38
N ASN A 12 -6.68 6.49 -1.40
CA ASN A 12 -7.34 5.68 -0.37
C ASN A 12 -6.51 4.43 0.00
N ILE A 13 -5.22 4.62 0.33
CA ILE A 13 -4.44 3.69 1.16
C ILE A 13 -4.21 4.40 2.49
N THR A 14 -4.45 3.72 3.61
CA THR A 14 -4.09 4.29 4.92
C THR A 14 -2.60 4.54 4.92
N ARG A 15 -2.19 5.77 5.30
CA ARG A 15 -0.78 6.17 5.35
C ARG A 15 0.08 5.08 6.04
N THR A 16 -0.48 4.47 7.09
CA THR A 16 0.11 3.37 7.86
C THR A 16 0.46 2.13 7.04
N GLU A 17 -0.42 1.63 6.18
CA GLU A 17 -0.14 0.41 5.39
C GLU A 17 0.93 0.65 4.32
N ARG A 18 1.00 1.86 3.79
CA ARG A 18 2.10 2.27 2.90
C ARG A 18 3.43 2.30 3.64
N PHE A 19 3.47 2.96 4.80
CA PHE A 19 4.69 3.05 5.59
C PHE A 19 5.14 1.67 6.09
N SER A 20 4.21 0.80 6.50
CA SER A 20 4.57 -0.55 6.94
C SER A 20 5.20 -1.36 5.82
N ARG A 21 4.62 -1.36 4.61
CA ARG A 21 5.18 -2.07 3.44
C ARG A 21 6.56 -1.56 3.05
N VAL A 22 6.76 -0.24 3.06
CA VAL A 22 8.08 0.35 2.76
C VAL A 22 9.10 -0.01 3.83
N ILE A 23 8.75 0.13 5.12
CA ILE A 23 9.67 -0.16 6.23
C ILE A 23 10.03 -1.64 6.26
N VAL A 24 9.03 -2.53 6.20
CA VAL A 24 9.23 -3.99 6.23
C VAL A 24 9.97 -4.44 4.96
N GLY A 25 9.63 -3.89 3.80
CA GLY A 25 10.32 -4.20 2.54
C GLY A 25 11.79 -3.79 2.59
N SER A 26 12.07 -2.57 3.06
CA SER A 26 13.44 -2.07 3.28
C SER A 26 14.22 -2.96 4.24
N ALA A 27 13.60 -3.32 5.37
CA ALA A 27 14.22 -4.18 6.38
C ALA A 27 14.52 -5.58 5.83
N GLY A 28 13.62 -6.15 5.03
CA GLY A 28 13.81 -7.45 4.37
C GLY A 28 14.98 -7.42 3.37
N ILE A 29 15.11 -6.34 2.59
CA ILE A 29 16.24 -6.17 1.66
C ILE A 29 17.56 -6.06 2.43
N VAL A 30 17.65 -5.16 3.41
CA VAL A 30 18.88 -4.93 4.19
C VAL A 30 19.26 -6.19 4.96
N GLY A 31 18.30 -6.81 5.66
CA GLY A 31 18.52 -8.04 6.40
C GLY A 31 18.95 -9.20 5.49
N GLY A 32 18.29 -9.37 4.34
CA GLY A 32 18.66 -10.39 3.36
C GLY A 32 20.07 -10.20 2.79
N VAL A 33 20.48 -8.96 2.49
CA VAL A 33 21.85 -8.66 2.02
C VAL A 33 22.89 -8.96 3.09
N LEU A 34 22.62 -8.59 4.35
CA LEU A 34 23.53 -8.87 5.47
C LEU A 34 23.67 -10.36 5.75
N LEU A 35 22.57 -11.11 5.69
CA LEU A 35 22.57 -12.57 5.86
C LEU A 35 23.34 -13.25 4.72
N LEU A 36 23.07 -12.84 3.47
CA LEU A 36 23.70 -13.38 2.28
C LEU A 36 25.24 -13.24 2.29
N ALA A 37 25.77 -12.18 2.91
CA ALA A 37 27.21 -11.98 3.07
C ALA A 37 27.89 -13.06 3.95
N GLY A 38 27.13 -13.71 4.83
CA GLY A 38 27.59 -14.79 5.71
C GLY A 38 27.04 -16.17 5.35
N ALA A 39 26.46 -16.34 4.16
CA ALA A 39 25.81 -17.59 3.79
C ALA A 39 26.82 -18.72 3.53
N HIS A 40 26.67 -19.83 4.26
CA HIS A 40 27.54 -21.02 4.14
C HIS A 40 26.87 -22.23 3.50
N SER A 41 25.63 -22.09 3.01
CA SER A 41 24.91 -23.18 2.36
C SER A 41 24.07 -22.70 1.18
N VAL A 42 23.88 -23.56 0.19
CA VAL A 42 23.04 -23.27 -0.99
C VAL A 42 21.60 -22.95 -0.56
N LEU A 43 21.07 -23.67 0.42
CA LEU A 43 19.72 -23.42 0.92
C LEU A 43 19.59 -22.03 1.56
N ALA A 44 20.59 -21.60 2.35
CA ALA A 44 20.61 -20.25 2.93
C ALA A 44 20.60 -19.18 1.83
N VAL A 45 21.49 -19.31 0.84
CA VAL A 45 21.56 -18.40 -0.31
C VAL A 45 20.20 -18.28 -1.01
N VAL A 46 19.52 -19.41 -1.26
CA VAL A 46 18.19 -19.41 -1.89
C VAL A 46 17.17 -18.67 -1.02
N LEU A 47 17.10 -18.96 0.28
CA LEU A 47 16.16 -18.31 1.19
C LEU A 47 16.41 -16.81 1.32
N GLU A 48 17.66 -16.37 1.36
CA GLU A 48 18.05 -14.97 1.46
C GLU A 48 17.72 -14.21 0.17
N VAL A 49 17.97 -14.82 -1.00
CA VAL A 49 17.55 -14.24 -2.28
C VAL A 49 16.03 -14.09 -2.34
N LEU A 50 15.28 -15.11 -1.93
CA LEU A 50 13.81 -15.03 -1.84
C LEU A 50 13.35 -13.93 -0.88
N LEU A 51 14.03 -13.78 0.26
CA LEU A 51 13.74 -12.70 1.23
C LEU A 51 13.99 -11.32 0.62
N ILE A 52 15.10 -11.13 -0.09
CA ILE A 52 15.40 -9.87 -0.80
C ILE A 52 14.32 -9.59 -1.84
N LEU A 53 13.95 -10.58 -2.66
CA LEU A 53 12.90 -10.43 -3.68
C LEU A 53 11.54 -10.08 -3.06
N ALA A 54 11.17 -10.73 -1.95
CA ALA A 54 9.96 -10.40 -1.21
C ALA A 54 10.00 -8.97 -0.63
N GLY A 55 11.16 -8.54 -0.13
CA GLY A 55 11.37 -7.16 0.34
C GLY A 55 11.24 -6.13 -0.78
N VAL A 56 11.78 -6.42 -1.96
CA VAL A 56 11.64 -5.58 -3.16
C VAL A 56 10.18 -5.49 -3.60
N ASP A 57 9.44 -6.60 -3.66
CA ASP A 57 8.01 -6.58 -3.98
C ASP A 57 7.23 -5.69 -3.01
N LEU A 58 7.46 -5.85 -1.71
CA LEU A 58 6.76 -5.07 -0.68
C LEU A 58 7.11 -3.58 -0.74
N LEU A 59 8.38 -3.25 -1.02
CA LEU A 59 8.84 -1.87 -1.18
C LEU A 59 8.26 -1.22 -2.44
N VAL A 60 8.28 -1.92 -3.58
CA VAL A 60 7.73 -1.41 -4.85
C VAL A 60 6.22 -1.24 -4.76
N THR A 61 5.51 -2.20 -4.16
CA THR A 61 4.05 -2.13 -3.97
C THR A 61 3.65 -1.02 -2.99
N GLY A 62 4.43 -0.80 -1.92
CA GLY A 62 4.26 0.36 -1.04
C GLY A 62 4.60 1.71 -1.71
N ALA A 63 5.66 1.74 -2.52
CA ALA A 63 6.12 2.96 -3.20
C ALA A 63 5.13 3.44 -4.27
N ARG A 64 4.49 2.53 -5.03
CA ARG A 64 3.52 2.89 -6.08
C ARG A 64 2.24 3.56 -5.58
N GLY A 65 1.94 3.52 -4.28
CA GLY A 65 1.02 4.47 -3.64
C GLY A 65 -0.44 4.48 -4.12
N HIS A 66 -0.91 3.49 -4.88
CA HIS A 66 -2.31 3.32 -5.28
C HIS A 66 -2.78 1.93 -4.85
N CYS A 67 -3.90 1.86 -4.10
CA CYS A 67 -4.57 0.59 -3.87
C CYS A 67 -5.42 0.28 -5.12
N PRO A 68 -5.04 -0.68 -5.99
CA PRO A 68 -5.90 -1.09 -7.10
C PRO A 68 -7.23 -1.70 -6.63
N LEU A 69 -7.34 -2.09 -5.34
CA LEU A 69 -8.51 -2.75 -4.77
C LEU A 69 -9.68 -1.79 -4.49
N TYR A 70 -9.43 -0.56 -4.00
CA TYR A 70 -10.50 0.42 -3.75
C TYR A 70 -11.05 1.03 -5.04
N ALA A 71 -10.23 1.17 -6.08
CA ALA A 71 -10.69 1.56 -7.41
C ALA A 71 -11.60 0.50 -8.06
N LYS A 72 -11.43 -0.78 -7.69
CA LYS A 72 -12.20 -1.91 -8.22
C LYS A 72 -13.49 -2.20 -7.45
N LEU A 73 -13.55 -1.84 -6.16
CA LEU A 73 -14.66 -2.24 -5.28
C LEU A 73 -15.79 -1.21 -5.17
N GLY A 74 -15.58 0.05 -5.60
CA GLY A 74 -16.63 1.08 -5.62
C GLY A 74 -17.18 1.47 -4.24
N TYR A 75 -16.55 1.02 -3.15
CA TYR A 75 -17.04 1.23 -1.79
C TYR A 75 -16.48 2.52 -1.18
N VAL A 76 -17.38 3.44 -0.84
CA VAL A 76 -17.07 4.65 -0.06
C VAL A 76 -17.52 4.40 1.40
N PRO A 77 -16.60 4.42 2.39
CA PRO A 77 -16.97 4.20 3.78
C PRO A 77 -17.82 5.37 4.31
N ALA A 78 -18.80 5.05 5.15
CA ALA A 78 -19.77 6.01 5.70
C ALA A 78 -19.12 7.19 6.46
N ALA A 79 -17.90 7.02 6.98
CA ALA A 79 -17.14 8.10 7.64
C ALA A 79 -16.70 9.22 6.67
N LEU A 80 -16.60 8.93 5.37
CA LEU A 80 -16.30 9.91 4.31
C LEU A 80 -17.57 10.39 3.58
N ALA A 81 -18.72 9.79 3.87
CA ALA A 81 -19.99 10.33 3.45
C ALA A 81 -20.28 11.56 4.31
N HIS A 82 -19.88 12.74 3.83
CA HIS A 82 -20.30 13.99 4.46
C HIS A 82 -21.83 13.95 4.63
N PRO A 83 -22.36 14.26 5.83
CA PRO A 83 -23.79 14.44 6.00
C PRO A 83 -24.22 15.50 5.00
N MET A 84 -25.06 15.12 4.03
CA MET A 84 -25.69 16.09 3.15
C MET A 84 -26.41 17.10 4.04
N PRO A 85 -26.14 18.42 3.92
CA PRO A 85 -26.88 19.41 4.68
C PRO A 85 -28.37 19.24 4.36
N LYS A 86 -29.20 19.12 5.40
CA LYS A 86 -30.66 19.09 5.22
C LYS A 86 -31.05 20.35 4.45
N ARG A 87 -31.65 20.14 3.28
CA ARG A 87 -32.21 21.21 2.47
C ARG A 87 -33.29 21.93 3.31
N PRO A 88 -33.15 23.22 3.63
CA PRO A 88 -34.20 23.93 4.34
C PRO A 88 -35.36 24.15 3.37
N GLY A 89 -36.54 23.65 3.73
CA GLY A 89 -37.83 24.04 3.16
C GLY A 89 -38.09 23.64 1.70
N ARG A 90 -38.78 22.52 1.52
CA ARG A 90 -39.94 22.46 0.62
C ARG A 90 -41.02 21.62 1.28
#